data_AF-A0A3M8GA60-F1
#
_entry.id   AF-A0A3M8GA60-F1
#
_cell.length_a   1.000
_cell.length_b   1.000
_cell.length_c   1.000
_cell.angle_alpha   90.00
_cell.angle_beta   90.00
_cell.angle_gamma   90.00
#
_symmetry.space_group_name_H-M   'P 1'
#
loop_
_entity.id
_entity.type
_entity.pdbx_description
1 polymer ?
#
loop_
_entity_poly.entity_id
_entity_poly.type
_entity_poly.pdbx_seq_one_letter_code
_entity_poly.pdbx_strand_id
1 'polypeptide(L)'
;MSLTVMNKEEREQLFYLEAQKRVQKLRWFYVHLAAYIVVVACVIWNLLIIEDTKYTDAILAINYSTIFIWGFFIVLHIIKVYKGHSLFNKKWEEKKMKEFMGDDLKKWE
;
A
#
# COMPACT_ATOMS: atom_id res chain seq x y z
N MET A 1 31.25 -9.92 1.34
CA MET A 1 30.69 -10.16 2.69
C MET A 1 29.98 -11.50 2.65
N SER A 2 30.56 -12.53 3.27
CA SER A 2 30.14 -13.94 3.10
C SER A 2 28.83 -14.21 3.85
N LEU A 3 27.85 -14.79 3.18
CA LEU A 3 26.50 -15.10 3.69
C LEU A 3 26.44 -16.33 4.62
N THR A 4 27.57 -16.80 5.16
CA THR A 4 27.68 -18.14 5.76
C THR A 4 27.61 -18.18 7.28
N VAL A 5 27.47 -17.06 7.99
CA VAL A 5 27.36 -17.05 9.46
C VAL A 5 26.40 -15.94 9.90
N MET A 6 25.10 -16.22 9.89
CA MET A 6 24.08 -15.34 10.49
C MET A 6 23.43 -16.09 11.64
N ASN A 7 23.49 -15.53 12.85
CA ASN A 7 22.81 -16.06 14.03
C ASN A 7 21.27 -16.03 13.82
N LYS A 8 20.53 -16.92 14.50
CA LYS A 8 19.07 -16.97 14.50
C LYS A 8 18.45 -15.59 14.79
N GLU A 9 19.00 -14.85 15.76
CA GLU A 9 18.54 -13.50 16.12
C GLU A 9 18.69 -12.48 14.98
N GLU A 10 19.79 -12.50 14.25
CA GLU A 10 20.02 -11.59 13.11
C GLU A 10 19.05 -11.89 11.96
N ARG A 11 18.74 -13.17 11.73
CA ARG A 11 17.73 -13.57 10.73
C ARG A 11 16.34 -13.09 11.13
N GLU A 12 15.96 -13.26 12.39
CA GLU A 12 14.68 -12.79 12.92
C GLU A 12 14.56 -11.26 12.80
N GLN A 13 15.62 -10.52 13.13
CA GLN A 13 15.65 -9.06 12.94
C GLN A 13 15.51 -8.64 11.48
N LEU A 14 16.16 -9.31 10.54
CA LEU A 14 16.00 -9.02 9.11
C LEU A 14 14.57 -9.30 8.62
N PHE A 15 13.98 -10.43 9.03
CA PHE A 15 12.58 -10.74 8.71
C PHE A 15 11.62 -9.69 9.29
N TYR A 16 11.83 -9.29 10.54
CA TYR A 16 11.04 -8.25 11.19
C TYR A 16 11.17 -6.90 10.47
N LEU A 17 12.38 -6.47 10.11
CA LEU A 17 12.63 -5.25 9.35
C LEU A 17 11.97 -5.28 7.97
N GLU A 18 11.99 -6.42 7.30
CA GLU A 18 11.33 -6.57 6.01
C GLU A 18 9.80 -6.50 6.13
N ALA A 19 9.23 -7.19 7.12
CA ALA A 19 7.80 -7.12 7.43
C ALA A 19 7.36 -5.69 7.80
N GLN A 20 8.15 -4.99 8.64
CA GLN A 20 7.87 -3.61 9.03
C GLN A 20 7.88 -2.66 7.82
N LYS A 21 8.85 -2.80 6.92
CA LYS A 21 8.91 -2.01 5.68
C LYS A 21 7.69 -2.25 4.79
N ARG A 22 7.16 -3.48 4.74
CA ARG A 22 5.94 -3.81 3.99
C ARG A 22 4.72 -3.13 4.61
N VAL A 23 4.54 -3.23 5.93
CA VAL A 23 3.44 -2.58 6.66
C VAL A 23 3.50 -1.06 6.51
N GLN A 24 4.69 -0.48 6.57
CA GLN A 24 4.85 0.97 6.44
C GLN A 24 4.45 1.47 5.04
N LYS A 25 4.84 0.75 3.97
CA LYS A 25 4.39 1.08 2.59
C LYS A 25 2.88 0.97 2.45
N LEU A 26 2.27 -0.03 3.06
CA LEU A 26 0.83 -0.23 3.04
C LEU A 26 0.09 0.88 3.80
N ARG A 27 0.62 1.31 4.95
CA ARG A 27 0.07 2.43 5.73
C ARG A 27 0.06 3.73 4.91
N TRP A 28 1.16 4.04 4.21
CA TRP A 28 1.21 5.20 3.34
C TRP A 28 0.20 5.11 2.19
N PHE A 29 0.02 3.94 1.58
CA PHE A 29 -1.01 3.74 0.55
C PHE A 29 -2.42 4.07 1.07
N TYR A 30 -2.80 3.55 2.24
CA TYR A 30 -4.12 3.82 2.82
C TYR A 30 -4.34 5.30 3.16
N VAL A 31 -3.32 5.99 3.66
CA VAL A 31 -3.41 7.44 3.89
C VAL A 31 -3.67 8.20 2.59
N HIS A 32 -2.96 7.88 1.51
CA HIS A 32 -3.18 8.51 0.20
C HIS A 32 -4.55 8.17 -0.38
N LEU A 33 -5.01 6.92 -0.22
CA LEU A 33 -6.34 6.49 -0.66
C LEU A 33 -7.45 7.21 0.11
N ALA A 34 -7.31 7.35 1.43
CA ALA A 34 -8.26 8.08 2.26
C ALA A 34 -8.30 9.57 1.87
N ALA A 35 -7.14 10.20 1.67
CA ALA A 35 -7.05 11.58 1.20
C ALA A 35 -7.70 11.74 -0.19
N TYR A 36 -7.51 10.79 -1.11
CA TYR A 36 -8.16 10.79 -2.41
C TYR A 36 -9.69 10.78 -2.30
N ILE A 37 -10.26 9.91 -1.45
CA ILE A 37 -11.72 9.86 -1.23
C ILE A 37 -12.23 11.21 -0.71
N VAL A 38 -11.52 11.84 0.22
CA VAL A 38 -11.88 13.17 0.75
C VAL A 38 -11.82 14.23 -0.34
N VAL A 39 -10.76 14.27 -1.16
CA VAL A 39 -10.64 15.22 -2.27
C VAL A 39 -11.77 15.02 -3.28
N VAL A 40 -12.06 13.78 -3.68
CA VAL A 40 -13.17 13.48 -4.59
C VAL A 40 -14.51 13.91 -4.02
N ALA A 41 -14.75 13.66 -2.73
CA ALA A 41 -15.97 14.12 -2.05
C ALA A 41 -16.08 15.66 -2.07
N CYS A 42 -14.98 16.38 -1.80
CA CYS A 42 -14.93 17.84 -1.90
C CYS A 42 -15.19 18.34 -3.32
N VAL A 43 -14.65 17.67 -4.35
CA VAL A 43 -14.89 18.02 -5.76
C VAL A 43 -16.36 17.82 -6.13
N ILE A 44 -16.96 16.69 -5.75
CA ILE A 44 -18.39 16.41 -5.99
C ILE A 44 -19.25 17.45 -5.26
N TRP A 45 -18.93 17.75 -4.02
CA TRP A 45 -19.65 18.77 -3.24
C TRP A 45 -19.57 20.15 -3.89
N ASN A 46 -18.39 20.52 -4.41
CA ASN A 46 -18.19 21.77 -5.14
C ASN A 46 -19.03 21.81 -6.42
N LEU A 47 -19.09 20.72 -7.19
CA LEU A 47 -19.92 20.62 -8.40
C LEU A 47 -21.43 20.74 -8.13
N LEU A 48 -21.91 20.30 -6.96
CA LEU A 48 -23.32 20.38 -6.58
C LEU A 48 -23.76 21.80 -6.16
N ILE A 49 -22.83 22.63 -5.70
CA ILE A 49 -23.09 23.98 -5.19
C ILE A 49 -22.73 25.07 -6.22
N ILE A 50 -22.02 24.72 -7.29
CA ILE A 50 -21.55 25.70 -8.26
C ILE A 50 -22.75 26.33 -8.98
N GLU A 51 -22.90 27.65 -8.81
CA GLU A 51 -23.82 28.45 -9.62
C GLU A 51 -23.12 28.85 -10.93
N ASP A 52 -23.91 29.04 -11.99
CA ASP A 52 -23.40 29.31 -13.33
C ASP A 52 -22.78 30.71 -13.40
N THR A 53 -21.46 30.77 -13.16
CA THR A 53 -20.66 31.99 -13.15
C THR A 53 -19.59 31.94 -14.24
N LYS A 54 -19.01 33.09 -14.57
CA LYS A 54 -17.94 33.20 -15.59
C LYS A 54 -16.68 32.36 -15.28
N TYR A 55 -16.56 31.82 -14.07
CA TYR A 55 -15.44 31.01 -13.61
C TYR A 55 -15.75 29.50 -13.55
N THR A 56 -17.00 29.10 -13.81
CA THR A 56 -17.46 27.71 -13.75
C THR A 56 -16.58 26.79 -14.62
N ASP A 57 -16.29 27.18 -15.85
CA ASP A 57 -15.47 26.37 -16.77
C ASP A 57 -14.03 26.16 -16.26
N ALA A 58 -13.43 27.18 -15.66
CA ALA A 58 -12.09 27.08 -15.08
C ALA A 58 -12.07 26.15 -13.86
N ILE A 59 -13.11 26.21 -13.02
CA ILE A 59 -13.25 25.35 -11.84
C ILE A 59 -13.48 23.90 -12.26
N LEU A 60 -14.34 23.65 -13.25
CA LEU A 60 -14.55 22.32 -13.83
C LEU A 60 -13.26 21.74 -14.42
N ALA A 61 -12.50 22.54 -15.17
CA ALA A 61 -11.22 22.08 -15.75
C ALA A 61 -10.22 21.63 -14.67
N ILE A 62 -10.11 22.39 -13.57
CA ILE A 62 -9.23 22.04 -12.44
C ILE A 62 -9.75 20.77 -11.74
N ASN A 63 -11.05 20.65 -11.53
CA ASN A 63 -11.67 19.49 -10.89
C ASN A 63 -11.44 18.20 -11.71
N TYR A 64 -11.71 18.23 -13.01
CA TYR A 64 -11.48 17.08 -13.89
C TYR A 64 -10.00 16.71 -13.97
N SER A 65 -9.12 17.70 -14.12
CA SER A 65 -7.67 17.47 -14.16
C SER A 65 -7.18 16.84 -12.85
N THR A 66 -7.67 17.32 -11.71
CA THR A 66 -7.35 16.78 -10.39
C THR A 66 -7.76 15.32 -10.28
N ILE A 67 -9.01 14.97 -10.64
CA ILE A 67 -9.48 13.58 -10.61
C ILE A 67 -8.65 12.70 -11.55
N PHE A 68 -8.32 13.18 -12.75
CA PHE A 68 -7.57 12.41 -13.73
C PHE A 68 -6.14 12.12 -13.28
N ILE A 69 -5.43 13.15 -12.81
CA ILE A 69 -4.04 13.04 -12.32
C ILE A 69 -4.00 12.16 -11.06
N TRP A 70 -4.90 12.38 -10.10
CA TRP A 70 -4.95 11.60 -8.87
C TRP A 70 -5.39 10.16 -9.11
N GLY A 71 -6.36 9.94 -10.00
CA GLY A 71 -6.78 8.60 -10.43
C GLY A 71 -5.62 7.83 -11.06
N PHE A 72 -4.83 8.48 -11.92
CA PHE A 72 -3.63 7.88 -12.49
C PHE A 72 -2.59 7.51 -11.42
N PHE A 73 -2.39 8.38 -10.42
CA PHE A 73 -1.47 8.13 -9.30
C PHE A 73 -1.90 6.91 -8.47
N ILE A 74 -3.20 6.76 -8.18
CA ILE A 74 -3.76 5.59 -7.50
C ILE A 74 -3.54 4.31 -8.32
N VAL A 75 -3.80 4.34 -9.63
CA VAL A 75 -3.59 3.17 -10.51
C VAL A 75 -2.14 2.71 -10.48
N LEU A 76 -1.18 3.64 -10.60
CA LEU A 76 0.24 3.31 -10.48
C LEU A 76 0.60 2.74 -9.10
N HIS A 77 0.00 3.28 -8.03
CA HIS A 77 0.25 2.81 -6.68
C HIS A 77 -0.35 1.42 -6.42
N ILE A 78 -1.53 1.14 -6.97
CA ILE A 78 -2.12 -0.20 -6.99
C ILE A 78 -1.18 -1.14 -7.73
N ILE A 79 -0.74 -0.81 -8.94
CA ILE A 79 0.22 -1.65 -9.69
C ILE A 79 1.50 -1.90 -8.86
N LYS A 80 2.01 -0.91 -8.13
CA LYS A 80 3.21 -1.07 -7.29
C LYS A 80 2.96 -1.97 -6.06
N VAL A 81 1.81 -1.83 -5.40
CA VAL A 81 1.42 -2.69 -4.27
C VAL A 81 1.12 -4.10 -4.75
N TYR A 82 0.37 -4.22 -5.84
CA TYR A 82 -0.01 -5.49 -6.45
C TYR A 82 1.18 -6.20 -7.09
N LYS A 83 2.18 -5.50 -7.66
CA LYS A 83 3.43 -6.15 -8.10
C LYS A 83 4.22 -6.74 -6.92
N GLY A 84 4.01 -6.25 -5.70
CA GLY A 84 4.50 -6.88 -4.47
C GLY A 84 3.61 -8.00 -3.92
N HIS A 85 2.36 -8.13 -4.39
CA HIS A 85 1.32 -8.97 -3.79
C HIS A 85 0.66 -9.97 -4.77
N SER A 86 0.98 -9.93 -6.05
CA SER A 86 0.29 -10.70 -7.08
C SER A 86 0.83 -12.14 -7.15
N LEU A 87 0.09 -13.02 -6.47
CA LEU A 87 -0.30 -14.37 -6.93
C LEU A 87 0.57 -15.58 -6.54
N PHE A 88 1.87 -15.47 -6.27
CA PHE A 88 2.70 -16.67 -5.97
C PHE A 88 3.07 -16.87 -4.50
N ASN A 89 2.68 -15.95 -3.60
CA ASN A 89 3.19 -15.97 -2.23
C ASN A 89 2.35 -16.79 -1.24
N LYS A 90 1.11 -17.23 -1.56
CA LYS A 90 0.31 -18.04 -0.62
C LYS A 90 1.05 -19.32 -0.19
N LYS A 91 1.70 -19.99 -1.15
CA LYS A 91 2.55 -21.17 -0.88
C LYS A 91 3.81 -20.84 -0.06
N TRP A 92 4.38 -19.65 -0.22
CA TRP A 92 5.56 -19.23 0.51
C TRP A 92 5.21 -18.72 1.92
N GLU A 93 4.09 -18.01 2.09
CA GLU A 93 3.54 -17.65 3.40
C GLU A 93 3.13 -18.89 4.18
N GLU A 94 2.45 -19.84 3.54
CA GLU A 94 2.08 -21.11 4.17
C GLU A 94 3.31 -21.96 4.51
N LYS A 95 4.34 -21.96 3.64
CA LYS A 95 5.63 -22.60 3.95
C LYS A 95 6.34 -21.92 5.11
N LYS A 96 6.38 -20.58 5.15
CA LYS A 96 7.01 -19.82 6.23
C LYS A 96 6.26 -19.95 7.54
N MET A 97 4.93 -19.96 7.52
CA MET A 97 4.10 -20.19 8.70
C MET A 97 4.26 -21.61 9.25
N LYS A 98 4.40 -22.62 8.38
CA LYS A 98 4.78 -23.98 8.80
C LYS A 98 6.19 -24.05 9.38
N GLU A 99 7.14 -23.31 8.84
CA GLU A 99 8.52 -23.25 9.35
C GLU A 99 8.56 -22.62 10.76
N PHE A 100 7.80 -21.54 10.99
CA PHE A 100 7.64 -20.95 12.32
C PHE A 100 6.87 -21.85 13.30
N MET A 101 5.78 -22.51 12.88
CA MET A 101 5.03 -23.44 13.76
C MET A 101 5.80 -24.74 14.08
N GLY A 102 6.69 -25.18 13.19
CA GLY A 102 7.46 -26.42 13.36
C GLY A 102 8.67 -26.29 14.30
N ASP A 103 9.25 -25.10 14.41
CA ASP A 103 10.45 -24.87 15.24
C ASP A 103 10.14 -24.74 16.73
N ASP A 104 8.92 -24.32 17.11
CA ASP A 104 8.51 -24.22 18.52
C ASP A 104 8.14 -25.58 19.14
N LEU A 105 7.75 -26.57 18.32
CA LEU A 105 7.39 -27.91 18.81
C LEU A 105 8.62 -28.78 19.14
N LYS A 106 9.80 -28.47 18.60
CA LYS A 106 11.02 -29.25 18.83
C LYS A 106 11.80 -28.85 20.10
N LYS A 107 11.36 -27.82 20.81
CA LYS A 107 12.02 -27.35 22.05
C LYS A 107 11.48 -28.04 23.31
N TRP A 108 10.47 -28.89 23.18
CA TRP A 108 9.75 -29.54 24.29
C TRP A 108 9.88 -31.07 24.31
N GLU A 109 10.77 -31.65 23.49
CA GLU A 109 11.26 -33.04 23.61
C GLU A 109 12.77 -33.03 23.85
#